data_AF-A0A7H8MDA0-F1
#
_entry.id   AF-A0A7H8MDA0-F1
#
_cell.length_a   1.000
_cell.length_b   1.000
_cell.length_c   1.000
_cell.angle_alpha   90.00
_cell.angle_beta   90.00
_cell.angle_gamma   90.00
#
_symmetry.space_group_name_H-M   'P 1'
#
loop_
_entity.id
_entity.type
_entity.pdbx_description
1 polymer ?
#
loop_
_entity_poly.entity_id
_entity_poly.type
_entity_poly.pdbx_seq_one_letter_code
_entity_poly.pdbx_strand_id
1 'polypeptide(L)'
;MGDPVAVWPCANCGRPVPQPVGAVRAVRYCQDNEGACAREARERRDRGRDAPGLTGQVASAWEMVERLEKAADLLADSLTSELSVAGVERRVAEVRAEAARELAIAQSERDASQRKAEEAWQEASTARKRAGTAEQDAGRAREEARLATAKRDAAQQAWEEAHQIAQQSVTAKLAAESERDRVAARETELLAALEAARAELVGLHAKLAEAEGAAEAQRVEAAVAKQGAEDLRNAMRDTEAQRQRAMQAASKAEAERTTALRAQSEAEAEVVRANARADEAAKERDAAQAQAAAAATERDELTGRTNEQAVQLRQLSQSVADQQAALTALAEERDAARAEADRARRQVDQFTQGTLSSSVPPGGRMPGGGTPVPPPGAPNGQGVPNGQGVPNGQGVPNGPGAQPAGLPPGPPPIGGPVPNGTPGNAAPNGAMAPLGAPLPYPAPAPNGTPGSGTGGHQVPGADAQNHGRPLNGVDREDPLFAGP
;
A
#
# COMPACT_ATOMS: atom_id res chain seq x y z
N MET A 1 -113.82 -23.29 160.92
CA MET A 1 -115.21 -23.79 160.89
C MET A 1 -115.23 -24.92 159.89
N GLY A 2 -115.57 -26.15 160.29
CA GLY A 2 -115.47 -27.30 159.40
C GLY A 2 -116.54 -27.23 158.30
N ASP A 3 -116.10 -27.24 157.04
CA ASP A 3 -117.00 -27.36 155.89
C ASP A 3 -117.91 -28.59 156.07
N PRO A 4 -119.20 -28.51 155.71
CA PRO A 4 -120.08 -29.66 155.78
C PRO A 4 -119.50 -30.74 154.86
N VAL A 5 -118.98 -31.82 155.46
CA VAL A 5 -118.58 -33.00 154.70
C VAL A 5 -119.83 -33.43 153.92
N ALA A 6 -119.78 -33.29 152.59
CA ALA A 6 -120.88 -33.73 151.76
C ALA A 6 -121.02 -35.24 151.98
N VAL A 7 -122.12 -35.65 152.62
CA VAL A 7 -122.41 -37.05 152.88
C VAL A 7 -123.34 -37.52 151.79
N TRP A 8 -122.89 -38.47 150.97
CA TRP A 8 -123.72 -39.06 149.91
C TRP A 8 -124.15 -40.46 150.33
N PRO A 9 -125.41 -40.87 150.07
CA PRO A 9 -125.83 -42.23 150.34
C PRO A 9 -125.04 -43.20 149.45
N CYS A 10 -124.54 -44.29 150.04
CA CYS A 10 -123.86 -45.37 149.36
C CYS A 10 -124.76 -45.92 148.25
N ALA A 11 -124.24 -46.00 147.03
CA ALA A 11 -125.02 -46.41 145.88
C ALA A 11 -125.54 -47.88 145.96
N ASN A 12 -125.03 -48.70 146.90
CA ASN A 12 -125.52 -50.08 147.10
C ASN A 12 -126.49 -50.21 148.29
N CYS A 13 -126.12 -49.70 149.46
CA CYS A 13 -126.87 -49.93 150.72
C CYS A 13 -127.51 -48.67 151.31
N GLY A 14 -127.32 -47.50 150.71
CA GLY A 14 -127.88 -46.22 151.17
C GLY A 14 -127.18 -45.61 152.39
N ARG A 15 -126.19 -46.26 153.00
CA ARG A 15 -125.46 -45.72 154.16
C ARG A 15 -124.72 -44.42 153.82
N PRO A 16 -124.71 -43.42 154.71
CA PRO A 16 -123.97 -42.17 154.51
C PRO A 16 -122.47 -42.41 154.31
N VAL A 17 -121.92 -41.98 153.17
CA VAL A 17 -120.50 -42.04 152.83
C VAL A 17 -119.89 -40.63 152.86
N PRO A 18 -118.88 -40.37 153.70
CA PRO A 18 -118.19 -39.08 153.71
C PRO A 18 -117.39 -38.86 152.42
N GLN A 19 -117.60 -37.73 151.74
CA GLN A 19 -116.78 -37.34 150.59
C GLN A 19 -115.49 -36.63 151.03
N PRO A 20 -114.30 -37.03 150.55
CA PRO A 20 -113.07 -36.31 150.82
C PRO A 20 -113.08 -34.93 150.14
N VAL A 21 -112.83 -33.87 150.91
CA VAL A 21 -112.83 -32.48 150.43
C VAL A 21 -111.64 -32.26 149.49
N GLY A 22 -111.88 -31.88 148.23
CA GLY A 22 -110.84 -31.59 147.23
C GLY A 22 -110.37 -32.78 146.38
N ALA A 23 -110.92 -33.98 146.57
CA ALA A 23 -110.68 -35.09 145.66
C ALA A 23 -111.50 -34.95 144.36
N VAL A 24 -110.87 -35.17 143.21
CA VAL A 24 -111.53 -35.09 141.89
C VAL A 24 -112.57 -36.21 141.69
N ARG A 25 -112.53 -37.28 142.51
CA ARG A 25 -113.44 -38.43 142.40
C ARG A 25 -114.34 -38.55 143.64
N ALA A 26 -115.65 -38.59 143.40
CA ALA A 26 -116.63 -38.89 144.44
C ALA A 26 -116.57 -40.37 144.84
N VAL A 27 -116.47 -40.64 146.14
CA VAL A 27 -116.51 -41.99 146.70
C VAL A 27 -117.96 -42.49 146.67
N ARG A 28 -118.29 -43.38 145.72
CA ARG A 28 -119.67 -43.83 145.45
C ARG A 28 -120.20 -44.92 146.38
N TYR A 29 -119.31 -45.66 147.05
CA TYR A 29 -119.67 -46.80 147.89
C TYR A 29 -119.04 -46.66 149.28
N CYS A 30 -119.73 -47.13 150.32
CA CYS A 30 -119.14 -47.20 151.65
C CYS A 30 -117.98 -48.20 151.68
N GLN A 31 -116.98 -47.94 152.52
CA GLN A 31 -115.86 -48.86 152.78
C GLN A 31 -116.21 -49.97 153.79
N ASP A 32 -117.49 -50.38 153.85
CA ASP A 32 -117.94 -51.40 154.79
C ASP A 32 -117.45 -52.80 154.35
N ASN A 33 -116.85 -53.57 155.27
CA ASN A 33 -116.32 -54.94 155.08
C ASN A 33 -115.46 -55.12 153.82
N GLU A 34 -114.32 -54.44 153.76
CA GLU A 34 -113.34 -54.49 152.66
C GLU A 34 -113.93 -54.13 151.28
N GLY A 35 -114.92 -53.25 151.23
CA GLY A 35 -115.58 -52.87 149.96
C GLY A 35 -116.61 -53.88 149.49
N ALA A 36 -117.23 -54.64 150.41
CA ALA A 36 -118.32 -55.56 150.10
C ALA A 36 -119.45 -54.87 149.32
N CYS A 37 -119.82 -53.62 149.67
CA CYS A 37 -120.83 -52.87 148.91
C CYS A 37 -120.41 -52.55 147.47
N ALA A 38 -119.13 -52.26 147.22
CA ALA A 38 -118.63 -52.02 145.87
C ALA A 38 -118.58 -53.32 145.05
N ARG A 39 -118.16 -54.43 145.69
CA ARG A 39 -118.14 -55.77 145.08
C ARG A 39 -119.53 -56.30 144.80
N GLU A 40 -120.46 -56.21 145.74
CA GLU A 40 -121.84 -56.68 145.57
C GLU A 40 -122.56 -55.86 144.50
N ALA A 41 -122.35 -54.54 144.46
CA ALA A 41 -122.86 -53.71 143.37
C ALA A 41 -122.25 -54.11 142.02
N ARG A 42 -120.98 -54.51 141.98
CA ARG A 42 -120.32 -55.05 140.78
C ARG A 42 -120.91 -56.40 140.39
N GLU A 43 -121.07 -57.36 141.31
CA GLU A 43 -121.72 -58.65 141.05
C GLU A 43 -123.19 -58.51 140.62
N ARG A 44 -123.93 -57.56 141.20
CA ARG A 44 -125.32 -57.28 140.83
C ARG A 44 -125.40 -56.70 139.41
N ARG A 45 -124.41 -55.90 139.00
CA ARG A 45 -124.24 -55.44 137.61
C ARG A 45 -123.80 -56.55 136.67
N ASP A 46 -122.86 -57.41 137.09
CA ASP A 46 -122.40 -58.54 136.29
C ASP A 46 -123.55 -59.53 136.05
N ARG A 47 -124.40 -59.80 137.07
CA ARG A 47 -125.64 -60.57 136.89
C ARG A 47 -126.67 -59.88 135.99
N GLY A 48 -126.73 -58.55 136.02
CA GLY A 48 -127.57 -57.76 135.10
C GLY A 48 -127.03 -57.72 133.66
N ARG A 49 -125.74 -58.01 133.47
CA ARG A 49 -125.06 -58.01 132.16
C ARG A 49 -125.52 -59.18 131.28
N ASP A 50 -125.81 -60.32 131.89
CA ASP A 50 -126.32 -61.52 131.21
C ASP A 50 -127.86 -61.58 131.16
N ALA A 51 -128.55 -60.56 131.69
CA ALA A 51 -130.00 -60.50 131.69
C ALA A 51 -130.53 -59.99 130.32
N PRO A 52 -131.39 -60.75 129.63
CA PRO A 52 -131.96 -60.31 128.35
C PRO A 52 -132.87 -59.09 128.52
N GLY A 53 -132.64 -58.05 127.72
CA GLY A 53 -133.49 -56.85 127.66
C GLY A 53 -132.80 -55.54 128.10
N LEU A 54 -133.61 -54.55 128.46
CA LEU A 54 -133.19 -53.18 128.82
C LEU A 54 -132.13 -53.11 129.94
N THR A 55 -132.13 -54.07 130.86
CA THR A 55 -131.16 -54.13 131.97
C THR A 55 -129.74 -54.40 131.48
N GLY A 56 -129.57 -55.29 130.50
CA GLY A 56 -128.26 -55.55 129.87
C GLY A 56 -127.76 -54.35 129.06
N GLN A 57 -128.67 -53.63 128.39
CA GLN A 57 -128.33 -52.40 127.65
C GLN A 57 -127.86 -51.27 128.58
N VAL A 58 -128.51 -51.09 129.73
CA VAL A 58 -128.08 -50.12 130.74
C VAL A 58 -126.71 -50.53 131.32
N ALA A 59 -126.48 -51.81 131.60
CA ALA A 59 -125.17 -52.29 132.06
C ALA A 59 -124.04 -52.05 131.04
N SER A 60 -124.30 -52.26 129.74
CA SER A 60 -123.36 -51.97 128.66
C SER A 60 -123.08 -50.46 128.52
N ALA A 61 -124.10 -49.62 128.69
CA ALA A 61 -123.93 -48.16 128.68
C ALA A 61 -123.01 -47.68 129.82
N TRP A 62 -123.12 -48.26 131.02
CA TRP A 62 -122.22 -47.95 132.13
C TRP A 62 -120.77 -48.37 131.88
N GLU A 63 -120.54 -49.51 131.21
CA GLU A 63 -119.17 -49.92 130.83
C GLU A 63 -118.56 -48.97 129.79
N MET A 64 -119.36 -48.49 128.84
CA MET A 64 -118.92 -47.47 127.89
C MET A 64 -118.53 -46.18 128.61
N VAL A 65 -119.29 -45.77 129.64
CA VAL A 65 -118.94 -44.62 130.49
C VAL A 65 -117.62 -44.86 131.23
N GLU A 66 -117.39 -46.04 131.82
CA GLU A 66 -116.13 -46.36 132.51
C GLU A 66 -114.93 -46.38 131.54
N ARG A 67 -115.11 -46.85 130.31
CA ARG A 67 -114.08 -46.76 129.26
C ARG A 67 -113.80 -45.32 128.83
N LEU A 68 -114.83 -44.48 128.72
CA LEU A 68 -114.69 -43.06 128.42
C LEU A 68 -113.99 -42.32 129.56
N GLU A 69 -114.33 -42.61 130.82
CA GLU A 69 -113.64 -42.07 132.00
C GLU A 69 -112.16 -42.46 131.99
N LYS A 70 -111.83 -43.72 131.72
CA LYS A 70 -110.44 -44.19 131.62
C LYS A 70 -109.68 -43.55 130.44
N ALA A 71 -110.35 -43.34 129.31
CA ALA A 71 -109.76 -42.61 128.18
C ALA A 71 -109.52 -41.13 128.52
N ALA A 72 -110.45 -40.51 129.25
CA ALA A 72 -110.31 -39.15 129.76
C ALA A 72 -109.15 -39.02 130.75
N ASP A 73 -108.93 -40.02 131.62
CA ASP A 73 -107.79 -40.06 132.54
C ASP A 73 -106.45 -40.16 131.77
N LEU A 74 -106.35 -41.05 130.78
CA LEU A 74 -105.14 -41.17 129.95
C LEU A 74 -104.85 -39.88 129.17
N LEU A 75 -105.89 -39.21 128.68
CA LEU A 75 -105.78 -37.91 128.02
C LEU A 75 -105.39 -36.81 129.00
N ALA A 76 -105.93 -36.82 130.22
CA ALA A 76 -105.57 -35.87 131.27
C ALA A 76 -104.12 -36.07 131.72
N ASP A 77 -103.64 -37.30 131.86
CA ASP A 77 -102.26 -37.62 132.19
C ASP A 77 -101.31 -37.27 131.04
N SER A 78 -101.68 -37.54 129.78
CA SER A 78 -100.89 -37.12 128.63
C SER A 78 -100.81 -35.60 128.53
N LEU A 79 -101.94 -34.89 128.66
CA LEU A 79 -101.99 -33.43 128.66
C LEU A 79 -101.22 -32.85 129.84
N THR A 80 -101.33 -33.43 131.04
CA THR A 80 -100.56 -32.97 132.20
C THR A 80 -99.08 -33.22 131.99
N SER A 81 -98.67 -34.34 131.39
CA SER A 81 -97.26 -34.61 131.09
C SER A 81 -96.68 -33.68 130.02
N GLU A 82 -97.45 -33.36 128.98
CA GLU A 82 -97.04 -32.47 127.88
C GLU A 82 -97.13 -30.98 128.25
N LEU A 83 -98.12 -30.58 129.05
CA LEU A 83 -98.31 -29.20 129.53
C LEU A 83 -97.63 -28.92 130.87
N SER A 84 -97.06 -29.93 131.54
CA SER A 84 -96.20 -29.70 132.69
C SER A 84 -95.01 -28.84 132.28
N VAL A 85 -94.47 -28.06 133.22
CA VAL A 85 -93.28 -27.23 133.00
C VAL A 85 -92.14 -28.04 132.38
N ALA A 86 -91.93 -29.28 132.85
CA ALA A 86 -90.91 -30.19 132.30
C ALA A 86 -91.23 -30.68 130.87
N GLY A 87 -92.51 -30.90 130.53
CA GLY A 87 -92.95 -31.25 129.19
C GLY A 87 -92.73 -30.12 128.18
N VAL A 88 -93.12 -28.90 128.56
CA VAL A 88 -92.91 -27.68 127.77
C VAL A 88 -91.42 -27.40 127.60
N GLU A 89 -90.61 -27.50 128.66
CA GLU A 89 -89.15 -27.33 128.58
C GLU A 89 -88.50 -28.34 127.64
N ARG A 90 -88.97 -29.61 127.64
CA ARG A 90 -88.50 -30.63 126.68
C ARG A 90 -88.83 -30.25 125.25
N ARG A 91 -90.07 -29.82 124.96
CA ARG A 91 -90.47 -29.37 123.62
C ARG A 91 -89.72 -28.12 123.18
N VAL A 92 -89.52 -27.16 124.08
CA VAL A 92 -88.70 -25.98 123.81
C VAL A 92 -87.24 -26.38 123.55
N ALA A 93 -86.69 -27.34 124.29
CA ALA A 93 -85.34 -27.85 124.05
C ALA A 93 -85.22 -28.59 122.71
N GLU A 94 -86.23 -29.38 122.34
CA GLU A 94 -86.32 -30.07 121.05
C GLU A 94 -86.37 -29.07 119.89
N VAL A 95 -87.27 -28.08 119.95
CA VAL A 95 -87.38 -27.00 118.96
C VAL A 95 -86.11 -26.16 118.91
N ARG A 96 -85.48 -25.86 120.04
CA ARG A 96 -84.18 -25.17 120.08
C ARG A 96 -83.07 -26.00 119.43
N ALA A 97 -83.07 -27.31 119.65
CA ALA A 97 -82.11 -28.22 119.03
C ALA A 97 -82.37 -28.36 117.51
N GLU A 98 -83.62 -28.39 117.08
CA GLU A 98 -84.01 -28.35 115.66
C GLU A 98 -83.57 -27.04 115.00
N ALA A 99 -83.90 -25.89 115.58
CA ALA A 99 -83.47 -24.59 115.08
C ALA A 99 -81.94 -24.45 115.04
N ALA A 100 -81.23 -24.99 116.04
CA ALA A 100 -79.76 -25.03 116.03
C ALA A 100 -79.21 -25.91 114.90
N ARG A 101 -79.85 -27.06 114.62
CA ARG A 101 -79.49 -27.93 113.48
C ARG A 101 -79.73 -27.22 112.15
N GLU A 102 -80.88 -26.58 111.97
CA GLU A 102 -81.21 -25.83 110.74
C GLU A 102 -80.24 -24.66 110.53
N LEU A 103 -79.90 -23.91 111.59
CA LEU A 103 -78.92 -22.84 111.50
C LEU A 103 -77.53 -23.36 111.13
N ALA A 104 -77.11 -24.49 111.70
CA ALA A 104 -75.84 -25.13 111.35
C ALA A 104 -75.83 -25.59 109.89
N ILE A 105 -76.93 -26.15 109.38
CA ILE A 105 -77.09 -26.51 107.97
C ILE A 105 -76.97 -25.25 107.10
N ALA A 106 -77.75 -24.21 107.39
CA ALA A 106 -77.73 -22.95 106.63
C ALA A 106 -76.36 -22.26 106.64
N GLN A 107 -75.62 -22.32 107.75
CA GLN A 107 -74.24 -21.82 107.83
C GLN A 107 -73.30 -22.67 106.96
N SER A 108 -73.38 -24.00 107.06
CA SER A 108 -72.56 -24.89 106.24
C SER A 108 -72.83 -24.76 104.73
N GLU A 109 -74.09 -24.52 104.33
CA GLU A 109 -74.51 -24.26 102.95
C GLU A 109 -74.01 -22.90 102.45
N ARG A 110 -74.06 -21.87 103.30
CA ARG A 110 -73.51 -20.55 103.00
C ARG A 110 -72.00 -20.64 102.79
N ASP A 111 -71.28 -21.29 103.69
CA ASP A 111 -69.83 -21.46 103.59
C ASP A 111 -69.46 -22.30 102.36
N ALA A 112 -70.23 -23.34 102.04
CA ALA A 112 -70.06 -24.12 100.82
C ALA A 112 -70.30 -23.27 99.56
N SER A 113 -71.30 -22.38 99.58
CA SER A 113 -71.61 -21.46 98.48
C SER A 113 -70.52 -20.39 98.31
N GLN A 114 -69.97 -19.87 99.41
CA GLN A 114 -68.85 -18.93 99.38
C GLN A 114 -67.59 -19.56 98.80
N ARG A 115 -67.23 -20.79 99.24
CA ARG A 115 -66.10 -21.52 98.66
C ARG A 115 -66.27 -21.78 97.17
N LYS A 116 -67.44 -22.22 96.73
CA LYS A 116 -67.75 -22.40 95.30
C LYS A 116 -67.66 -21.10 94.51
N ALA A 117 -68.10 -19.98 95.09
CA ALA A 117 -68.00 -18.67 94.45
C ALA A 117 -66.53 -18.22 94.33
N GLU A 118 -65.71 -18.44 95.37
CA GLU A 118 -64.28 -18.14 95.35
C GLU A 118 -63.53 -19.01 94.33
N GLU A 119 -63.81 -20.32 94.29
CA GLU A 119 -63.27 -21.25 93.28
C GLU A 119 -63.63 -20.79 91.86
N ALA A 120 -64.90 -20.49 91.60
CA ALA A 120 -65.35 -19.97 90.31
C ALA A 120 -64.68 -18.64 89.94
N TRP A 121 -64.42 -17.76 90.92
CA TRP A 121 -63.71 -16.50 90.69
C TRP A 121 -62.23 -16.74 90.36
N GLN A 122 -61.58 -17.67 91.05
CA GLN A 122 -60.20 -18.07 90.77
C GLN A 122 -60.09 -18.70 89.37
N GLU A 123 -60.99 -19.62 89.01
CA GLU A 123 -61.07 -20.22 87.68
C GLU A 123 -61.31 -19.15 86.59
N ALA A 124 -62.24 -18.22 86.80
CA ALA A 124 -62.49 -17.12 85.87
C ALA A 124 -61.25 -16.21 85.72
N SER A 125 -60.56 -15.92 86.81
CA SER A 125 -59.34 -15.09 86.79
C SER A 125 -58.18 -15.78 86.04
N THR A 126 -58.01 -17.09 86.22
CA THR A 126 -56.99 -17.87 85.51
C THR A 126 -57.35 -18.07 84.04
N ALA A 127 -58.63 -18.26 83.71
CA ALA A 127 -59.12 -18.28 82.35
C ALA A 127 -58.87 -16.94 81.62
N ARG A 128 -59.15 -15.81 82.28
CA ARG A 128 -58.84 -14.48 81.72
C ARG A 128 -57.34 -14.26 81.50
N LYS A 129 -56.49 -14.70 82.45
CA LYS A 129 -55.03 -14.64 82.26
C LYS A 129 -54.58 -15.47 81.06
N ARG A 130 -55.07 -16.71 80.92
CA ARG A 130 -54.77 -17.57 79.76
C ARG A 130 -55.26 -16.99 78.44
N ALA A 131 -56.44 -16.37 78.43
CA ALA A 131 -56.95 -15.68 77.25
C ALA A 131 -56.06 -14.48 76.88
N GLY A 132 -55.67 -13.65 77.86
CA GLY A 132 -54.78 -12.51 77.63
C GLY A 132 -53.40 -12.92 77.10
N THR A 133 -52.81 -14.00 77.62
CA THR A 133 -51.54 -14.53 77.08
C THR A 133 -51.72 -15.06 75.65
N ALA A 134 -52.81 -15.79 75.37
CA ALA A 134 -53.09 -16.29 74.03
C ALA A 134 -53.32 -15.17 73.01
N GLU A 135 -53.97 -14.08 73.40
CA GLU A 135 -54.15 -12.88 72.57
C GLU A 135 -52.82 -12.19 72.28
N GLN A 136 -51.94 -12.06 73.28
CA GLN A 136 -50.59 -11.51 73.11
C GLN A 136 -49.76 -12.37 72.16
N ASP A 137 -49.79 -13.70 72.33
CA ASP A 137 -49.09 -14.64 71.48
C ASP A 137 -49.61 -14.59 70.04
N ALA A 138 -50.93 -14.55 69.85
CA ALA A 138 -51.55 -14.36 68.54
C ALA A 138 -51.17 -13.01 67.91
N GLY A 139 -51.06 -11.95 68.72
CA GLY A 139 -50.57 -10.64 68.29
C GLY A 139 -49.13 -10.71 67.76
N ARG A 140 -48.22 -11.32 68.54
CA ARG A 140 -46.82 -11.52 68.13
C ARG A 140 -46.71 -12.35 66.85
N ALA A 141 -47.43 -13.46 66.76
CA ALA A 141 -47.43 -14.32 65.57
C ALA A 141 -47.92 -13.58 64.31
N ARG A 142 -48.91 -12.68 64.44
CA ARG A 142 -49.39 -11.86 63.32
C ARG A 142 -48.35 -10.82 62.88
N GLU A 143 -47.66 -10.17 63.82
CA GLU A 143 -46.60 -9.22 63.48
C GLU A 143 -45.40 -9.92 62.84
N GLU A 144 -45.00 -11.09 63.35
CA GLU A 144 -43.97 -11.93 62.72
C GLU A 144 -44.35 -12.34 61.30
N ALA A 145 -45.61 -12.76 61.08
CA ALA A 145 -46.12 -13.11 59.75
C ALA A 145 -46.15 -11.90 58.80
N ARG A 146 -46.50 -10.70 59.30
CA ARG A 146 -46.44 -9.45 58.53
C ARG A 146 -45.01 -9.11 58.12
N LEU A 147 -44.07 -9.20 59.05
CA LEU A 147 -42.64 -8.97 58.78
C LEU A 147 -42.07 -9.99 57.79
N ALA A 148 -42.45 -11.26 57.90
CA ALA A 148 -42.04 -12.31 56.97
C ALA A 148 -42.59 -12.04 55.56
N THR A 149 -43.86 -11.63 55.45
CA THR A 149 -44.49 -11.26 54.18
C THR A 149 -43.81 -10.04 53.56
N ALA A 150 -43.57 -8.99 54.35
CA ALA A 150 -42.86 -7.79 53.91
C ALA A 150 -41.43 -8.10 53.41
N LYS A 151 -40.71 -9.01 54.10
CA LYS A 151 -39.38 -9.47 53.66
C LYS A 151 -39.43 -10.23 52.34
N ARG A 152 -40.43 -11.10 52.15
CA ARG A 152 -40.63 -11.84 50.90
C ARG A 152 -40.93 -10.88 49.76
N ASP A 153 -41.84 -9.93 49.98
CA ASP A 153 -42.25 -8.98 48.94
C ASP A 153 -41.09 -8.04 48.58
N ALA A 154 -40.28 -7.59 49.55
CA ALA A 154 -39.05 -6.84 49.30
C ALA A 154 -38.00 -7.66 48.53
N ALA A 155 -37.84 -8.95 48.85
CA ALA A 155 -36.94 -9.83 48.10
C ALA A 155 -37.43 -10.06 46.66
N GLN A 156 -38.75 -10.16 46.45
CA GLN A 156 -39.33 -10.29 45.13
C GLN A 156 -39.13 -9.01 44.29
N GLN A 157 -39.34 -7.83 44.87
CA GLN A 157 -39.06 -6.55 44.21
C GLN A 157 -37.58 -6.43 43.82
N ALA A 158 -36.66 -6.76 44.74
CA ALA A 158 -35.24 -6.74 44.45
C ALA A 158 -34.85 -7.73 43.33
N TRP A 159 -35.52 -8.89 43.26
CA TRP A 159 -35.30 -9.85 42.17
C TRP A 159 -35.84 -9.33 40.83
N GLU A 160 -37.03 -8.72 40.80
CA GLU A 160 -37.61 -8.12 39.60
C GLU A 160 -36.75 -6.95 39.08
N GLU A 161 -36.28 -6.08 39.98
CA GLU A 161 -35.35 -4.99 39.64
C GLU A 161 -34.02 -5.54 39.09
N ALA A 162 -33.42 -6.54 39.75
CA ALA A 162 -32.21 -7.18 39.26
C ALA A 162 -32.42 -7.83 37.88
N HIS A 163 -33.59 -8.42 37.65
CA HIS A 163 -33.95 -9.01 36.36
C HIS A 163 -34.08 -7.94 35.27
N GLN A 164 -34.74 -6.81 35.56
CA GLN A 164 -34.85 -5.68 34.63
C GLN A 164 -33.48 -5.08 34.32
N ILE A 165 -32.62 -4.88 35.32
CA ILE A 165 -31.24 -4.40 35.13
C ILE A 165 -30.46 -5.38 34.26
N ALA A 166 -30.60 -6.69 34.49
CA ALA A 166 -29.95 -7.71 33.68
C ALA A 166 -30.44 -7.65 32.21
N GLN A 167 -31.74 -7.53 31.96
CA GLN A 167 -32.30 -7.37 30.62
C GLN A 167 -31.81 -6.09 29.93
N GLN A 168 -31.77 -4.96 30.66
CA GLN A 168 -31.20 -3.70 30.16
C GLN A 168 -29.71 -3.86 29.82
N SER A 169 -28.95 -4.59 30.63
CA SER A 169 -27.53 -4.84 30.36
C SER A 169 -27.32 -5.70 29.11
N VAL A 170 -28.17 -6.70 28.87
CA VAL A 170 -28.11 -7.56 27.67
C VAL A 170 -28.47 -6.75 26.43
N THR A 171 -29.53 -5.96 26.47
CA THR A 171 -29.93 -5.09 25.35
C THR A 171 -28.87 -4.03 25.05
N ALA A 172 -28.27 -3.42 26.08
CA ALA A 172 -27.15 -2.50 25.91
C ALA A 172 -25.91 -3.18 25.29
N LYS A 173 -25.59 -4.42 25.70
CA LYS A 173 -24.50 -5.20 25.10
C LYS A 173 -24.75 -5.50 23.62
N LEU A 174 -25.96 -5.96 23.27
CA LEU A 174 -26.33 -6.22 21.87
C LEU A 174 -26.28 -4.95 21.01
N ALA A 175 -26.72 -3.80 21.56
CA ALA A 175 -26.60 -2.52 20.88
C ALA A 175 -25.12 -2.14 20.65
N ALA A 176 -24.26 -2.30 21.67
CA ALA A 176 -22.83 -2.04 21.56
C ALA A 176 -22.13 -2.98 20.57
N GLU A 177 -22.50 -4.26 20.53
CA GLU A 177 -22.01 -5.22 19.53
C GLU A 177 -22.44 -4.81 18.11
N SER A 178 -23.70 -4.42 17.91
CA SER A 178 -24.16 -3.94 16.60
C SER A 178 -23.45 -2.67 16.12
N GLU A 179 -23.05 -1.77 17.04
CA GLU A 179 -22.23 -0.61 16.71
C GLU A 179 -20.80 -1.01 16.35
N ARG A 180 -20.21 -1.98 17.06
CA ARG A 180 -18.89 -2.53 16.68
C ARG A 180 -18.92 -3.14 15.28
N ASP A 181 -19.97 -3.88 14.95
CA ASP A 181 -20.13 -4.46 13.61
C ASP A 181 -20.27 -3.38 12.53
N ARG A 182 -21.01 -2.29 12.81
CA ARG A 182 -21.09 -1.13 11.90
C ARG A 182 -19.75 -0.45 11.72
N VAL A 183 -18.97 -0.29 12.79
CA VAL A 183 -17.63 0.30 12.72
C VAL A 183 -16.68 -0.60 11.94
N ALA A 184 -16.69 -1.90 12.19
CA ALA A 184 -15.90 -2.87 11.44
C ALA A 184 -16.27 -2.88 9.95
N ALA A 185 -17.55 -2.81 9.61
CA ALA A 185 -17.99 -2.69 8.22
C ALA A 185 -17.47 -1.40 7.56
N ARG A 186 -17.54 -0.26 8.25
CA ARG A 186 -16.96 1.02 7.75
C ARG A 186 -15.45 0.94 7.59
N GLU A 187 -14.75 0.28 8.50
CA GLU A 187 -13.30 0.07 8.40
C GLU A 187 -12.97 -0.75 7.15
N THR A 188 -13.69 -1.84 6.90
CA THR A 188 -13.48 -2.65 5.68
C THR A 188 -13.77 -1.86 4.40
N GLU A 189 -14.79 -1.00 4.40
CA GLU A 189 -15.11 -0.11 3.27
C GLU A 189 -13.99 0.92 3.03
N LEU A 190 -13.47 1.54 4.09
CA LEU A 190 -12.36 2.49 3.99
C LEU A 190 -11.06 1.83 3.52
N LEU A 191 -10.77 0.60 3.98
CA LEU A 191 -9.62 -0.16 3.49
C LEU A 191 -9.77 -0.50 2.01
N ALA A 192 -10.95 -0.95 1.57
CA ALA A 192 -11.23 -1.19 0.16
C ALA A 192 -11.11 0.10 -0.68
N ALA A 193 -11.58 1.24 -0.18
CA ALA A 193 -11.43 2.53 -0.85
C ALA A 193 -9.96 2.98 -0.95
N LEU A 194 -9.15 2.73 0.09
CA LEU A 194 -7.70 3.00 0.07
C LEU A 194 -6.96 2.10 -0.92
N GLU A 195 -7.32 0.81 -1.00
CA GLU A 195 -6.77 -0.12 -1.98
C GLU A 195 -7.15 0.28 -3.41
N ALA A 196 -8.40 0.69 -3.64
CA ALA A 196 -8.84 1.23 -4.92
C ALA A 196 -8.06 2.49 -5.31
N ALA A 197 -7.90 3.45 -4.39
CA ALA A 197 -7.13 4.67 -4.64
C ALA A 197 -5.65 4.38 -4.92
N ARG A 198 -5.06 3.38 -4.24
CA ARG A 198 -3.69 2.91 -4.54
C ARG A 198 -3.60 2.29 -5.93
N ALA A 199 -4.56 1.47 -6.33
CA ALA A 199 -4.62 0.89 -7.67
C ALA A 199 -4.76 1.98 -8.75
N GLU A 200 -5.57 3.01 -8.50
CA GLU A 200 -5.70 4.17 -9.38
C GLU A 200 -4.37 4.94 -9.51
N LEU A 201 -3.68 5.21 -8.40
CA LEU A 201 -2.37 5.87 -8.43
C LEU A 201 -1.32 5.06 -9.20
N VAL A 202 -1.27 3.74 -9.01
CA VAL A 202 -0.39 2.85 -9.78
C VAL A 202 -0.77 2.90 -11.27
N GLY A 203 -2.06 2.88 -11.59
CA GLY A 203 -2.53 3.02 -12.97
C GLY A 203 -2.18 4.37 -13.59
N LEU A 204 -2.24 5.47 -12.83
CA LEU A 204 -1.82 6.79 -13.28
C LEU A 204 -0.31 6.88 -13.48
N HIS A 205 0.49 6.28 -12.59
CA HIS A 205 1.94 6.21 -12.76
C HIS A 205 2.34 5.38 -13.99
N ALA A 206 1.65 4.27 -14.26
CA ALA A 206 1.88 3.48 -15.47
C ALA A 206 1.58 4.30 -16.74
N LYS A 207 0.43 5.00 -16.77
CA LYS A 207 0.07 5.91 -17.87
C LYS A 207 1.06 7.07 -18.04
N LEU A 208 1.56 7.62 -16.94
CA LEU A 208 2.59 8.67 -16.98
C LEU A 208 3.89 8.13 -17.57
N ALA A 209 4.36 6.96 -17.12
CA ALA A 209 5.56 6.32 -17.65
C ALA A 209 5.43 5.96 -19.14
N GLU A 210 4.24 5.50 -19.57
CA GLU A 210 3.94 5.28 -20.99
C GLU A 210 3.97 6.59 -21.79
N ALA A 211 3.38 7.67 -21.26
CA ALA A 211 3.39 8.98 -21.91
C ALA A 211 4.80 9.59 -21.97
N GLU A 212 5.61 9.44 -20.92
CA GLU A 212 7.02 9.84 -20.88
C GLU A 212 7.84 9.02 -21.89
N GLY A 213 7.63 7.70 -21.95
CA GLY A 213 8.26 6.83 -22.94
C GLY A 213 7.88 7.20 -24.38
N ALA A 214 6.61 7.51 -24.63
CA ALA A 214 6.14 7.98 -25.93
C ALA A 214 6.73 9.36 -26.29
N ALA A 215 6.82 10.28 -25.33
CA ALA A 215 7.44 11.59 -25.54
C ALA A 215 8.94 11.47 -25.82
N GLU A 216 9.65 10.58 -25.13
CA GLU A 216 11.07 10.32 -25.38
C GLU A 216 11.30 9.66 -26.74
N ALA A 217 10.45 8.69 -27.12
CA ALA A 217 10.46 8.11 -28.46
C ALA A 217 10.27 9.18 -29.54
N GLN A 218 9.29 10.08 -29.38
CA GLN A 218 9.08 11.21 -30.29
C GLN A 218 10.28 12.16 -30.34
N ARG A 219 10.98 12.39 -29.22
CA ARG A 219 12.21 13.22 -29.19
C ARG A 219 13.35 12.55 -29.95
N VAL A 220 13.54 11.25 -29.77
CA VAL A 220 14.55 10.47 -30.51
C VAL A 220 14.21 10.45 -32.01
N GLU A 221 12.97 10.19 -32.39
CA GLU A 221 12.52 10.26 -33.78
C GLU A 221 12.74 11.65 -34.38
N ALA A 222 12.40 12.72 -33.66
CA ALA A 222 12.64 14.09 -34.10
C ALA A 222 14.14 14.41 -34.22
N ALA A 223 14.98 13.88 -33.33
CA ALA A 223 16.44 14.03 -33.40
C ALA A 223 17.01 13.29 -34.61
N VAL A 224 16.57 12.04 -34.86
CA VAL A 224 16.95 11.26 -36.04
C VAL A 224 16.47 11.95 -37.33
N ALA A 225 15.25 12.50 -37.35
CA ALA A 225 14.74 13.25 -38.49
C ALA A 225 15.54 14.54 -38.74
N LYS A 226 15.94 15.27 -37.68
CA LYS A 226 16.82 16.43 -37.78
C LYS A 226 18.19 16.04 -38.33
N GLN A 227 18.79 14.98 -37.81
CA GLN A 227 20.08 14.49 -38.27
C GLN A 227 20.00 14.01 -39.72
N GLY A 228 18.96 13.27 -40.09
CA GLY A 228 18.70 12.90 -41.49
C GLY A 228 18.52 14.11 -42.41
N ALA A 229 17.86 15.17 -41.96
CA ALA A 229 17.76 16.43 -42.71
C ALA A 229 19.11 17.16 -42.82
N GLU A 230 19.94 17.14 -41.78
CA GLU A 230 21.30 17.68 -41.80
C GLU A 230 22.22 16.89 -42.74
N ASP A 231 22.15 15.57 -42.70
CA ASP A 231 22.86 14.68 -43.62
C ASP A 231 22.44 14.94 -45.07
N LEU A 232 21.13 15.12 -45.32
CA LEU A 232 20.63 15.47 -46.64
C LEU A 232 21.16 16.85 -47.10
N ARG A 233 21.21 17.84 -46.20
CA ARG A 233 21.80 19.16 -46.50
C ARG A 233 23.29 19.06 -46.78
N ASN A 234 24.03 18.23 -46.05
CA ASN A 234 25.45 18.00 -46.26
C ASN A 234 25.70 17.28 -47.58
N ALA A 235 24.91 16.24 -47.90
CA ALA A 235 24.93 15.60 -49.21
C ALA A 235 24.60 16.58 -50.35
N MET A 236 23.63 17.48 -50.16
CA MET A 236 23.32 18.55 -51.11
C MET A 236 24.49 19.55 -51.26
N ARG A 237 25.19 19.91 -50.18
CA ARG A 237 26.39 20.75 -50.24
C ARG A 237 27.55 20.03 -50.93
N ASP A 238 27.75 18.75 -50.65
CA ASP A 238 28.81 17.94 -51.26
C ASP A 238 28.55 17.71 -52.74
N THR A 239 27.30 17.47 -53.14
CA THR A 239 26.91 17.37 -54.55
C THR A 239 27.04 18.72 -55.26
N GLU A 240 26.68 19.84 -54.62
CA GLU A 240 26.93 21.17 -55.19
C GLU A 240 28.44 21.49 -55.26
N ALA A 241 29.23 21.09 -54.26
CA ALA A 241 30.69 21.24 -54.28
C ALA A 241 31.32 20.34 -55.37
N GLN A 242 30.82 19.12 -55.56
CA GLN A 242 31.21 18.25 -56.68
C GLN A 242 30.82 18.88 -58.01
N ARG A 243 29.63 19.49 -58.12
CA ARG A 243 29.18 20.23 -59.31
C ARG A 243 30.10 21.43 -59.59
N GLN A 244 30.46 22.20 -58.56
CA GLN A 244 31.40 23.31 -58.68
C GLN A 244 32.80 22.84 -59.07
N ARG A 245 33.30 21.75 -58.48
CA ARG A 245 34.58 21.14 -58.89
C ARG A 245 34.54 20.64 -60.33
N ALA A 246 33.44 20.03 -60.76
CA ALA A 246 33.24 19.59 -62.14
C ALA A 246 33.15 20.78 -63.10
N MET A 247 32.47 21.87 -62.73
CA MET A 247 32.44 23.11 -63.51
C MET A 247 33.82 23.77 -63.59
N GLN A 248 34.55 23.85 -62.49
CA GLN A 248 35.92 24.39 -62.48
C GLN A 248 36.88 23.52 -63.29
N ALA A 249 36.74 22.19 -63.23
CA ALA A 249 37.49 21.26 -64.06
C ALA A 249 37.12 21.41 -65.54
N ALA A 250 35.84 21.60 -65.86
CA ALA A 250 35.37 21.86 -67.23
C ALA A 250 35.87 23.21 -67.75
N SER A 251 35.80 24.29 -66.95
CA SER A 251 36.33 25.61 -67.33
C SER A 251 37.85 25.60 -67.45
N LYS A 252 38.54 24.83 -66.62
CA LYS A 252 39.99 24.64 -66.71
C LYS A 252 40.34 23.83 -67.95
N ALA A 253 39.63 22.74 -68.25
CA ALA A 253 39.80 21.96 -69.47
C ALA A 253 39.48 22.78 -70.73
N GLU A 254 38.48 23.66 -70.66
CA GLU A 254 38.14 24.58 -71.75
C GLU A 254 39.21 25.67 -71.91
N ALA A 255 39.73 26.23 -70.82
CA ALA A 255 40.88 27.13 -70.85
C ALA A 255 42.11 26.43 -71.43
N GLU A 256 42.42 25.22 -70.99
CA GLU A 256 43.50 24.37 -71.50
C GLU A 256 43.31 24.07 -73.00
N ARG A 257 42.08 23.79 -73.43
CA ARG A 257 41.73 23.59 -74.85
C ARG A 257 41.90 24.87 -75.66
N THR A 258 41.52 26.03 -75.14
CA THR A 258 41.77 27.32 -75.82
C THR A 258 43.25 27.70 -75.87
N THR A 259 44.04 27.35 -74.84
CA THR A 259 45.50 27.53 -74.87
C THR A 259 46.16 26.54 -75.83
N ALA A 260 45.68 25.30 -75.90
CA ALA A 260 46.18 24.31 -76.85
C ALA A 260 45.84 24.71 -78.30
N LEU A 261 44.65 25.26 -78.55
CA LEU A 261 44.27 25.80 -79.86
C LEU A 261 45.08 27.05 -80.22
N ARG A 262 45.39 27.94 -79.26
CA ARG A 262 46.31 29.07 -79.49
C ARG A 262 47.71 28.58 -79.81
N ALA A 263 48.26 27.65 -79.02
CA ALA A 263 49.57 27.04 -79.27
C ALA A 263 49.62 26.29 -80.62
N GLN A 264 48.53 25.62 -81.01
CA GLN A 264 48.40 24.99 -82.32
C GLN A 264 48.39 26.04 -83.45
N SER A 265 47.62 27.13 -83.30
CA SER A 265 47.60 28.21 -84.29
C SER A 265 48.93 28.97 -84.38
N GLU A 266 49.67 29.09 -83.27
CA GLU A 266 51.00 29.69 -83.22
C GLU A 266 52.05 28.77 -83.86
N ALA A 267 51.97 27.46 -83.62
CA ALA A 267 52.81 26.45 -84.26
C ALA A 267 52.52 26.35 -85.77
N GLU A 268 51.26 26.40 -86.19
CA GLU A 268 50.88 26.46 -87.61
C GLU A 268 51.37 27.76 -88.27
N ALA A 269 51.24 28.90 -87.59
CA ALA A 269 51.82 30.17 -88.07
C ALA A 269 53.36 30.12 -88.15
N GLU A 270 54.02 29.37 -87.25
CA GLU A 270 55.46 29.17 -87.26
C GLU A 270 55.92 28.22 -88.38
N VAL A 271 55.15 27.17 -88.68
CA VAL A 271 55.36 26.30 -89.85
C VAL A 271 55.19 27.09 -91.15
N VAL A 272 54.17 27.95 -91.25
CA VAL A 272 53.98 28.84 -92.42
C VAL A 272 55.14 29.81 -92.57
N ARG A 273 55.63 30.40 -91.46
CA ARG A 273 56.82 31.27 -91.48
C ARG A 273 58.11 30.52 -91.83
N ALA A 274 58.26 29.27 -91.40
CA ALA A 274 59.40 28.43 -91.75
C ALA A 274 59.39 28.04 -93.23
N ASN A 275 58.22 27.69 -93.78
CA ASN A 275 58.06 27.39 -95.20
C ASN A 275 58.31 28.63 -96.07
N ALA A 276 57.84 29.80 -95.67
CA ALA A 276 58.14 31.05 -96.39
C ALA A 276 59.65 31.37 -96.42
N ARG A 277 60.39 31.05 -95.36
CA ARG A 277 61.87 31.18 -95.34
C ARG A 277 62.55 30.14 -96.22
N ALA A 278 62.03 28.93 -96.29
CA ALA A 278 62.56 27.88 -97.16
C ALA A 278 62.34 28.20 -98.65
N ASP A 279 61.17 28.75 -99.00
CA ASP A 279 60.86 29.19 -100.36
C ASP A 279 61.73 30.38 -100.80
N GLU A 280 62.01 31.32 -99.90
CA GLU A 280 62.89 32.45 -100.21
C GLU A 280 64.35 32.00 -100.36
N ALA A 281 64.82 31.09 -99.51
CA ALA A 281 66.14 30.48 -99.66
C ALA A 281 66.28 29.65 -100.95
N ALA A 282 65.19 29.02 -101.42
CA ALA A 282 65.16 28.33 -102.71
C ALA A 282 65.27 29.31 -103.89
N LYS A 283 64.53 30.44 -103.85
CA LYS A 283 64.64 31.49 -104.87
C LYS A 283 66.02 32.13 -104.90
N GLU A 284 66.64 32.37 -103.74
CA GLU A 284 68.01 32.89 -103.65
C GLU A 284 69.03 31.91 -104.24
N ARG A 285 68.88 30.61 -103.96
CA ARG A 285 69.73 29.57 -104.56
C ARG A 285 69.57 29.51 -106.09
N ASP A 286 68.35 29.56 -106.59
CA ASP A 286 68.08 29.47 -108.03
C ASP A 286 68.54 30.75 -108.75
N ALA A 287 68.44 31.92 -108.12
CA ALA A 287 69.03 33.17 -108.61
C ALA A 287 70.57 33.11 -108.63
N ALA A 288 71.20 32.54 -107.60
CA ALA A 288 72.65 32.34 -107.57
C ALA A 288 73.13 31.35 -108.66
N GLN A 289 72.34 30.30 -108.95
CA GLN A 289 72.64 29.36 -110.03
C GLN A 289 72.47 30.00 -111.42
N ALA A 290 71.46 30.84 -111.61
CA ALA A 290 71.29 31.62 -112.85
C ALA A 290 72.45 32.61 -113.07
N GLN A 291 72.91 33.28 -112.01
CA GLN A 291 74.09 34.16 -112.07
C GLN A 291 75.38 33.39 -112.36
N ALA A 292 75.55 32.19 -111.79
CA ALA A 292 76.71 31.33 -112.09
C ALA A 292 76.71 30.84 -113.55
N ALA A 293 75.55 30.51 -114.11
CA ALA A 293 75.41 30.13 -115.52
C ALA A 293 75.67 31.31 -116.48
N ALA A 294 75.21 32.51 -116.12
CA ALA A 294 75.52 33.74 -116.87
C ALA A 294 77.03 34.06 -116.84
N ALA A 295 77.69 33.93 -115.68
CA ALA A 295 79.13 34.12 -115.57
C ALA A 295 79.93 33.07 -116.37
N ALA A 296 79.45 31.83 -116.46
CA ALA A 296 80.08 30.79 -117.28
C ALA A 296 80.00 31.09 -118.78
N THR A 297 78.82 31.53 -119.25
CA THR A 297 78.62 31.93 -120.66
C THR A 297 79.46 33.15 -121.03
N GLU A 298 79.54 34.18 -120.18
CA GLU A 298 80.44 35.33 -120.39
C GLU A 298 81.92 34.90 -120.45
N ARG A 299 82.33 33.94 -119.60
CA ARG A 299 83.70 33.44 -119.58
C ARG A 299 84.04 32.64 -120.84
N ASP A 300 83.10 31.88 -121.37
CA ASP A 300 83.28 31.12 -122.62
C ASP A 300 83.32 32.05 -123.84
N GLU A 301 82.52 33.11 -123.86
CA GLU A 301 82.61 34.16 -124.88
C GLU A 301 83.97 34.88 -124.86
N LEU A 302 84.47 35.25 -123.67
CA LEU A 302 85.79 35.87 -123.51
C LEU A 302 86.92 34.92 -123.94
N THR A 303 86.78 33.62 -123.66
CA THR A 303 87.72 32.59 -124.11
C THR A 303 87.71 32.46 -125.63
N GLY A 304 86.52 32.53 -126.26
CA GLY A 304 86.37 32.59 -127.71
C GLY A 304 87.10 33.79 -128.33
N ARG A 305 86.87 35.00 -127.80
CA ARG A 305 87.54 36.24 -128.27
C ARG A 305 89.07 36.18 -128.11
N THR A 306 89.55 35.59 -127.02
CA THR A 306 91.00 35.44 -126.76
C THR A 306 91.63 34.47 -127.77
N ASN A 307 90.93 33.38 -128.11
CA ASN A 307 91.39 32.43 -129.13
C ASN A 307 91.40 33.05 -130.53
N GLU A 308 90.39 33.85 -130.88
CA GLU A 308 90.36 34.61 -132.13
C GLU A 308 91.53 35.60 -132.24
N GLN A 309 91.82 36.35 -131.17
CA GLN A 309 92.98 37.24 -131.09
C GLN A 309 94.30 36.47 -131.22
N ALA A 310 94.42 35.29 -130.64
CA ALA A 310 95.60 34.43 -130.78
C ALA A 310 95.77 33.85 -132.20
N VAL A 311 94.68 33.64 -132.94
CA VAL A 311 94.73 33.29 -134.37
C VAL A 311 95.13 34.50 -135.21
N GLN A 312 94.57 35.68 -134.93
CA GLN A 312 94.93 36.93 -135.62
C GLN A 312 96.41 37.31 -135.41
N LEU A 313 96.93 37.15 -134.20
CA LEU A 313 98.36 37.37 -133.91
C LEU A 313 99.27 36.41 -134.67
N ARG A 314 98.87 35.13 -134.81
CA ARG A 314 99.62 34.15 -135.62
C ARG A 314 99.60 34.50 -137.11
N GLN A 315 98.46 34.95 -137.63
CA GLN A 315 98.34 35.41 -139.02
C GLN A 315 99.19 36.67 -139.27
N LEU A 316 99.18 37.63 -138.35
CA LEU A 316 100.04 38.82 -138.41
C LEU A 316 101.52 38.45 -138.35
N SER A 317 101.93 37.56 -137.44
CA SER A 317 103.33 37.10 -137.37
C SER A 317 103.76 36.35 -138.63
N GLN A 318 102.85 35.58 -139.24
CA GLN A 318 103.11 34.91 -140.51
C GLN A 318 103.28 35.95 -141.63
N SER A 319 102.40 36.97 -141.70
CA SER A 319 102.52 38.04 -142.69
C SER A 319 103.80 38.87 -142.54
N VAL A 320 104.27 39.07 -141.30
CA VAL A 320 105.54 39.76 -141.02
C VAL A 320 106.72 38.89 -141.44
N ALA A 321 106.67 37.57 -141.20
CA ALA A 321 107.68 36.64 -141.67
C ALA A 321 107.74 36.58 -143.21
N ASP A 322 106.58 36.57 -143.87
CA ASP A 322 106.49 36.59 -145.34
C ASP A 322 106.98 37.92 -145.93
N GLN A 323 106.65 39.06 -145.29
CA GLN A 323 107.18 40.37 -145.68
C GLN A 323 108.69 40.49 -145.45
N GLN A 324 109.21 39.91 -144.36
CA GLN A 324 110.65 39.87 -144.10
C GLN A 324 111.38 38.99 -145.12
N ALA A 325 110.81 37.85 -145.49
CA ALA A 325 111.33 36.99 -146.55
C ALA A 325 111.33 37.69 -147.92
N ALA A 326 110.26 38.43 -148.24
CA ALA A 326 110.17 39.23 -149.46
C ALA A 326 111.18 40.38 -149.48
N LEU A 327 111.43 41.04 -148.34
CA LEU A 327 112.45 42.08 -148.21
C LEU A 327 113.87 41.53 -148.33
N THR A 328 114.16 40.33 -147.81
CA THR A 328 115.46 39.67 -148.02
C THR A 328 115.66 39.28 -149.48
N ALA A 329 114.62 38.76 -150.15
CA ALA A 329 114.70 38.44 -151.58
C ALA A 329 114.91 39.70 -152.43
N LEU A 330 114.20 40.80 -152.15
CA LEU A 330 114.40 42.09 -152.83
C LEU A 330 115.76 42.72 -152.52
N ALA A 331 116.32 42.49 -151.32
CA ALA A 331 117.68 42.91 -150.99
C ALA A 331 118.73 42.12 -151.78
N GLU A 332 118.55 40.81 -151.91
CA GLU A 332 119.39 39.94 -152.75
C GLU A 332 119.31 40.34 -154.24
N GLU A 333 118.11 40.60 -154.75
CA GLU A 333 117.90 41.10 -156.12
C GLU A 333 118.52 42.48 -156.34
N ARG A 334 118.40 43.38 -155.36
CA ARG A 334 119.02 44.71 -155.42
C ARG A 334 120.54 44.61 -155.37
N ASP A 335 121.10 43.71 -154.59
CA ASP A 335 122.55 43.53 -154.49
C ASP A 335 123.13 42.85 -155.74
N ALA A 336 122.37 41.94 -156.37
CA ALA A 336 122.66 41.44 -157.71
C ALA A 336 122.61 42.57 -158.76
N ALA A 337 121.55 43.38 -158.76
CA ALA A 337 121.38 44.50 -159.68
C ALA A 337 122.44 45.61 -159.47
N ARG A 338 122.86 45.85 -158.23
CA ARG A 338 123.94 46.79 -157.90
C ARG A 338 125.30 46.28 -158.34
N ALA A 339 125.56 44.98 -158.22
CA ALA A 339 126.80 44.41 -158.74
C ALA A 339 126.84 44.42 -160.28
N GLU A 340 125.70 44.23 -160.95
CA GLU A 340 125.55 44.48 -162.39
C GLU A 340 125.83 45.96 -162.73
N ALA A 341 125.27 46.88 -161.95
CA ALA A 341 125.47 48.32 -162.12
C ALA A 341 126.91 48.76 -161.84
N ASP A 342 127.63 48.13 -160.90
CA ASP A 342 129.05 48.38 -160.63
C ASP A 342 129.96 47.77 -161.72
N ARG A 343 129.54 46.69 -162.36
CA ARG A 343 130.19 46.20 -163.58
C ARG A 343 129.99 47.17 -164.75
N ALA A 344 128.79 47.75 -164.89
CA ALA A 344 128.51 48.77 -165.90
C ALA A 344 129.20 50.12 -165.61
N ARG A 345 129.28 50.54 -164.34
CA ARG A 345 129.97 51.77 -163.92
C ARG A 345 131.47 51.71 -164.18
N ARG A 346 132.12 50.58 -163.90
CA ARG A 346 133.54 50.41 -164.24
C ARG A 346 133.84 50.50 -165.74
N GLN A 347 132.86 50.24 -166.61
CA GLN A 347 133.00 50.42 -168.06
C GLN A 347 132.80 51.88 -168.50
N VAL A 348 131.94 52.63 -167.78
CA VAL A 348 131.67 54.06 -168.03
C VAL A 348 132.79 54.96 -167.47
N ASP A 349 133.39 54.58 -166.34
CA ASP A 349 134.52 55.31 -165.72
C ASP A 349 135.82 55.24 -166.56
N GLN A 350 135.95 54.27 -167.48
CA GLN A 350 137.05 54.25 -168.46
C GLN A 350 136.85 55.26 -169.61
N PHE A 351 135.62 55.68 -169.88
CA PHE A 351 135.27 56.53 -171.02
C PHE A 351 135.11 58.00 -170.65
N THR A 352 134.96 58.27 -169.36
CA THR A 352 134.50 59.55 -168.88
C THR A 352 135.60 60.16 -168.04
N GLN A 353 136.41 60.99 -168.71
CA GLN A 353 136.87 62.25 -168.14
C GLN A 353 138.01 62.10 -167.09
N GLY A 354 139.29 62.30 -167.45
CA GLY A 354 139.78 62.95 -168.67
C GLY A 354 139.55 64.46 -168.71
N THR A 355 138.75 65.03 -167.81
CA THR A 355 138.49 66.47 -167.78
C THR A 355 138.03 66.89 -166.38
N LEU A 356 138.88 67.71 -165.74
CA LEU A 356 138.55 68.68 -164.69
C LEU A 356 138.30 68.06 -163.30
N SER A 357 139.36 67.90 -162.49
CA SER A 357 139.98 68.95 -161.65
C SER A 357 139.16 69.35 -160.42
N SER A 358 139.63 68.79 -159.30
CA SER A 358 140.04 69.48 -158.08
C SER A 358 138.99 70.09 -157.15
N SER A 359 139.25 69.84 -155.86
CA SER A 359 138.79 70.56 -154.66
C SER A 359 137.37 70.25 -154.18
N VAL A 360 137.04 70.11 -152.89
CA VAL A 360 137.69 69.87 -151.58
C VAL A 360 136.50 69.88 -150.58
N PRO A 361 136.63 69.29 -149.39
CA PRO A 361 135.56 68.71 -148.56
C PRO A 361 135.14 69.73 -147.47
N PRO A 362 135.04 69.48 -146.15
CA PRO A 362 134.74 68.28 -145.34
C PRO A 362 133.74 68.53 -144.17
N GLY A 363 133.23 67.43 -143.62
CA GLY A 363 133.36 67.17 -142.18
C GLY A 363 132.35 67.75 -141.20
N GLY A 364 132.27 67.08 -140.05
CA GLY A 364 131.84 67.72 -138.80
C GLY A 364 131.12 66.84 -137.78
N ARG A 365 131.91 66.17 -136.91
CA ARG A 365 131.74 65.97 -135.44
C ARG A 365 130.49 65.18 -134.96
N MET A 366 130.56 64.02 -134.27
CA MET A 366 131.10 63.71 -132.91
C MET A 366 130.61 64.70 -131.82
N PRO A 367 130.61 64.45 -130.48
CA PRO A 367 130.90 63.24 -129.66
C PRO A 367 129.99 63.12 -128.39
N GLY A 368 130.36 62.26 -127.42
CA GLY A 368 130.10 62.47 -125.98
C GLY A 368 128.94 61.65 -125.40
N GLY A 369 129.01 61.01 -124.23
CA GLY A 369 129.86 61.23 -123.06
C GLY A 369 129.05 61.95 -121.96
N GLY A 370 128.84 61.30 -120.80
CA GLY A 370 128.37 61.97 -119.58
C GLY A 370 127.36 61.20 -118.70
N THR A 371 127.75 60.89 -117.47
CA THR A 371 126.98 60.48 -116.25
C THR A 371 126.47 61.74 -115.48
N PRO A 372 126.11 61.80 -114.17
CA PRO A 372 125.14 61.09 -113.25
C PRO A 372 124.19 62.03 -112.36
N VAL A 373 123.12 61.51 -111.69
CA VAL A 373 122.53 61.84 -110.30
C VAL A 373 121.97 63.28 -109.94
N PRO A 374 121.03 63.61 -108.96
CA PRO A 374 119.79 63.06 -108.32
C PRO A 374 118.52 64.05 -108.19
N PRO A 375 117.73 64.21 -107.06
CA PRO A 375 116.26 64.04 -106.78
C PRO A 375 115.52 65.40 -106.46
N PRO A 376 114.61 65.66 -105.45
CA PRO A 376 113.67 64.89 -104.58
C PRO A 376 112.23 65.51 -104.46
N GLY A 377 111.34 64.91 -103.61
CA GLY A 377 110.25 65.68 -102.97
C GLY A 377 109.01 64.89 -102.48
N ALA A 378 108.96 64.59 -101.18
CA ALA A 378 107.79 64.22 -100.36
C ALA A 378 106.97 65.52 -100.00
N PRO A 379 106.05 65.65 -98.98
CA PRO A 379 105.72 64.77 -97.84
C PRO A 379 104.26 64.75 -97.27
N ASN A 380 104.09 63.93 -96.21
CA ASN A 380 103.30 64.07 -94.95
C ASN A 380 101.79 64.38 -94.90
N GLY A 381 101.10 63.67 -93.97
CA GLY A 381 99.92 64.20 -93.27
C GLY A 381 99.05 63.19 -92.52
N GLN A 382 99.05 63.26 -91.20
CA GLN A 382 98.30 62.52 -90.16
C GLN A 382 96.76 62.53 -90.29
N GLY A 383 96.09 61.62 -89.55
CA GLY A 383 94.76 61.91 -88.98
C GLY A 383 93.87 60.72 -88.55
N VAL A 384 93.96 60.33 -87.27
CA VAL A 384 92.83 59.83 -86.44
C VAL A 384 91.90 61.03 -86.12
N PRO A 385 90.63 60.93 -85.60
CA PRO A 385 90.28 60.19 -84.38
C PRO A 385 88.81 59.66 -84.22
N ASN A 386 88.64 58.92 -83.11
CA ASN A 386 87.53 58.91 -82.13
C ASN A 386 86.09 58.42 -82.43
N GLY A 387 85.61 57.56 -81.51
CA GLY A 387 84.25 57.67 -80.97
C GLY A 387 83.61 56.40 -80.37
N GLN A 388 83.98 56.05 -79.11
CA GLN A 388 83.14 55.53 -77.99
C GLN A 388 82.17 54.34 -78.20
N GLY A 389 82.03 53.31 -77.35
CA GLY A 389 82.54 52.88 -76.03
C GLY A 389 81.97 51.45 -75.78
N VAL A 390 82.64 50.47 -75.13
CA VAL A 390 82.74 50.18 -73.66
C VAL A 390 81.59 50.73 -72.78
N PRO A 391 81.16 50.02 -71.69
CA PRO A 391 81.98 49.07 -70.93
C PRO A 391 81.35 47.78 -70.37
N ASN A 392 82.26 46.90 -69.90
CA ASN A 392 82.27 46.05 -68.69
C ASN A 392 81.04 45.20 -68.26
N GLY A 393 81.25 44.00 -67.68
CA GLY A 393 82.50 43.48 -67.12
C GLY A 393 82.46 42.05 -66.59
N GLN A 394 83.68 41.61 -66.25
CA GLN A 394 84.04 40.40 -65.53
C GLN A 394 83.52 40.41 -64.08
N GLY A 395 83.31 39.20 -63.55
CA GLY A 395 83.35 38.90 -62.13
C GLY A 395 83.70 37.41 -61.92
N VAL A 396 84.87 37.16 -61.34
CA VAL A 396 85.38 35.85 -60.90
C VAL A 396 85.05 35.66 -59.38
N PRO A 397 85.61 34.69 -58.62
CA PRO A 397 84.90 33.65 -57.85
C PRO A 397 84.86 33.89 -56.32
N ASN A 398 84.11 33.07 -55.57
CA ASN A 398 84.50 32.56 -54.25
C ASN A 398 83.49 31.52 -53.74
N GLY A 399 84.01 30.46 -53.08
CA GLY A 399 83.25 29.37 -52.49
C GLY A 399 82.58 29.73 -51.14
N PRO A 400 82.82 28.92 -50.10
CA PRO A 400 81.97 27.82 -49.64
C PRO A 400 81.16 28.20 -48.39
N GLY A 401 80.13 27.43 -48.04
CA GLY A 401 79.50 27.66 -46.75
C GLY A 401 78.25 26.83 -46.47
N ALA A 402 78.49 25.68 -45.85
CA ALA A 402 77.67 25.11 -44.78
C ALA A 402 76.18 24.79 -45.05
N GLN A 403 75.92 23.48 -45.23
CA GLN A 403 75.32 22.57 -44.22
C GLN A 403 74.69 23.19 -42.95
N PRO A 404 73.94 22.44 -42.12
CA PRO A 404 73.46 21.04 -42.20
C PRO A 404 71.92 21.05 -42.03
N ALA A 405 71.15 20.01 -41.78
CA ALA A 405 71.27 18.69 -41.19
C ALA A 405 70.10 17.89 -41.80
N GLY A 406 70.14 16.59 -41.98
CA GLY A 406 70.57 15.55 -41.08
C GLY A 406 69.79 14.34 -41.58
N LEU A 407 70.50 13.44 -42.23
CA LEU A 407 70.80 12.11 -41.70
C LEU A 407 69.62 11.11 -41.81
N PRO A 408 69.85 9.96 -42.49
CA PRO A 408 68.96 8.80 -42.55
C PRO A 408 69.35 7.85 -41.37
N PRO A 409 69.32 6.50 -41.43
CA PRO A 409 68.53 5.53 -42.21
C PRO A 409 67.88 4.44 -41.31
N GLY A 410 67.08 3.54 -41.89
CA GLY A 410 67.15 2.11 -41.54
C GLY A 410 66.04 1.46 -40.69
N PRO A 411 66.01 0.11 -40.65
CA PRO A 411 64.79 -0.75 -40.70
C PRO A 411 64.72 -1.75 -39.50
N PRO A 412 64.14 -2.97 -39.57
CA PRO A 412 62.78 -3.45 -39.90
C PRO A 412 62.09 -4.14 -38.67
N PRO A 413 61.51 -5.37 -38.74
CA PRO A 413 60.10 -5.76 -38.61
C PRO A 413 59.73 -6.35 -37.22
N ILE A 414 58.51 -6.93 -37.05
CA ILE A 414 58.12 -8.04 -36.13
C ILE A 414 56.77 -7.81 -35.45
N GLY A 415 55.91 -8.85 -35.44
CA GLY A 415 54.98 -9.09 -34.33
C GLY A 415 53.54 -9.40 -34.72
N GLY A 416 53.23 -10.70 -34.80
CA GLY A 416 51.86 -11.23 -34.88
C GLY A 416 51.07 -11.16 -33.55
N PRO A 417 49.96 -11.92 -33.44
CA PRO A 417 48.76 -11.52 -32.69
C PRO A 417 48.66 -12.11 -31.27
N VAL A 418 47.80 -11.53 -30.44
CA VAL A 418 47.25 -12.15 -29.21
C VAL A 418 45.73 -11.99 -29.13
N PRO A 419 44.99 -13.07 -28.81
CA PRO A 419 43.54 -13.05 -28.60
C PRO A 419 43.17 -13.10 -27.10
N ASN A 420 42.10 -12.42 -26.72
CA ASN A 420 41.37 -12.56 -25.44
C ASN A 420 40.06 -11.78 -25.61
N GLY A 421 38.83 -12.23 -25.32
CA GLY A 421 38.27 -13.47 -24.81
C GLY A 421 36.74 -13.27 -24.75
N THR A 422 35.98 -14.34 -24.94
CA THR A 422 34.56 -14.58 -24.53
C THR A 422 33.43 -13.63 -24.96
N PRO A 423 32.40 -14.21 -25.61
CA PRO A 423 31.01 -14.02 -25.21
C PRO A 423 30.38 -15.36 -24.83
N GLY A 424 29.76 -15.42 -23.65
CA GLY A 424 28.89 -16.52 -23.25
C GLY A 424 27.42 -16.11 -23.37
N ASN A 425 26.66 -16.79 -24.21
CA ASN A 425 25.24 -17.06 -23.99
C ASN A 425 24.66 -18.00 -25.06
N ALA A 426 23.61 -18.73 -24.65
CA ALA A 426 22.88 -19.83 -25.32
C ALA A 426 23.51 -21.21 -25.05
N ALA A 427 22.79 -22.26 -24.62
CA ALA A 427 21.37 -22.60 -24.82
C ALA A 427 20.93 -23.69 -23.79
N PRO A 428 19.68 -24.20 -23.82
CA PRO A 428 18.89 -24.69 -22.68
C PRO A 428 18.71 -26.22 -22.60
N ASN A 429 17.73 -26.62 -21.76
CA ASN A 429 17.11 -27.94 -21.52
C ASN A 429 17.53 -28.52 -20.15
N GLY A 430 16.66 -28.97 -19.27
CA GLY A 430 15.21 -29.18 -19.27
C GLY A 430 14.91 -30.14 -18.10
N ALA A 431 13.75 -30.04 -17.45
CA ALA A 431 13.18 -31.14 -16.65
C ALA A 431 11.72 -30.82 -16.28
N MET A 432 10.87 -31.81 -16.47
CA MET A 432 9.42 -31.79 -16.26
C MET A 432 8.99 -32.33 -14.89
N ALA A 433 7.81 -31.84 -14.44
CA ALA A 433 6.71 -32.51 -13.72
C ALA A 433 6.85 -32.85 -12.21
N PRO A 434 5.73 -33.14 -11.51
CA PRO A 434 4.44 -32.41 -11.46
C PRO A 434 3.89 -32.24 -10.02
N LEU A 435 2.96 -31.31 -9.78
CA LEU A 435 2.15 -31.29 -8.55
C LEU A 435 0.66 -31.13 -8.86
N GLY A 436 -0.12 -31.99 -8.20
CA GLY A 436 -1.51 -32.33 -8.51
C GLY A 436 -2.57 -31.32 -8.07
N ALA A 437 -3.74 -31.58 -8.63
CA ALA A 437 -4.95 -30.76 -8.71
C ALA A 437 -5.73 -30.55 -7.37
N PRO A 438 -6.66 -29.57 -7.35
CA PRO A 438 -7.55 -29.30 -6.22
C PRO A 438 -8.87 -30.11 -6.29
N LEU A 439 -9.43 -30.41 -5.11
CA LEU A 439 -10.74 -31.06 -4.93
C LEU A 439 -11.91 -30.05 -5.01
N PRO A 440 -13.10 -30.46 -5.51
CA PRO A 440 -14.29 -29.61 -5.51
C PRO A 440 -15.24 -29.89 -4.34
N TYR A 441 -15.91 -28.85 -3.86
CA TYR A 441 -17.15 -28.90 -3.06
C TYR A 441 -18.30 -29.55 -3.84
N PRO A 442 -19.34 -30.06 -3.14
CA PRO A 442 -20.68 -29.61 -3.51
C PRO A 442 -21.59 -29.18 -2.35
N ALA A 443 -22.60 -28.43 -2.79
CA ALA A 443 -23.70 -27.67 -2.19
C ALA A 443 -24.84 -28.53 -1.53
N PRO A 444 -25.93 -27.90 -1.01
CA PRO A 444 -26.73 -28.38 0.14
C PRO A 444 -28.20 -28.83 -0.13
N ALA A 445 -28.90 -29.20 0.98
CA ALA A 445 -30.36 -29.27 1.26
C ALA A 445 -31.13 -30.58 0.87
N PRO A 446 -32.40 -30.85 1.30
CA PRO A 446 -33.33 -30.15 2.22
C PRO A 446 -34.17 -31.08 3.19
N ASN A 447 -34.98 -30.43 4.06
CA ASN A 447 -36.28 -30.82 4.69
C ASN A 447 -36.74 -32.29 4.85
N GLY A 448 -37.19 -32.64 6.06
CA GLY A 448 -38.08 -33.77 6.34
C GLY A 448 -38.63 -33.76 7.79
N THR A 449 -39.95 -33.68 7.91
CA THR A 449 -40.86 -33.36 9.03
C THR A 449 -41.16 -34.52 10.04
N PRO A 450 -41.97 -34.29 11.11
CA PRO A 450 -41.96 -35.03 12.38
C PRO A 450 -43.08 -36.09 12.55
N GLY A 451 -42.98 -36.92 13.61
CA GLY A 451 -44.05 -37.75 14.16
C GLY A 451 -43.50 -38.71 15.23
N SER A 452 -43.86 -38.56 16.51
CA SER A 452 -45.04 -39.12 17.18
C SER A 452 -44.85 -40.55 17.71
N GLY A 453 -45.00 -40.72 19.03
CA GLY A 453 -45.16 -42.02 19.71
C GLY A 453 -44.64 -41.99 21.15
N THR A 454 -45.35 -41.39 22.12
CA THR A 454 -46.29 -42.01 23.07
C THR A 454 -45.71 -43.11 23.98
N GLY A 455 -45.79 -42.84 25.30
CA GLY A 455 -45.82 -43.84 26.38
C GLY A 455 -44.44 -44.06 27.04
N GLY A 456 -44.26 -43.98 28.35
CA GLY A 456 -45.19 -43.81 29.46
C GLY A 456 -44.41 -43.98 30.78
N HIS A 457 -45.01 -43.42 31.84
CA HIS A 457 -44.82 -43.73 33.26
C HIS A 457 -43.52 -43.39 34.01
N GLN A 458 -43.80 -42.84 35.20
CA GLN A 458 -42.96 -42.33 36.28
C GLN A 458 -42.28 -43.43 37.08
N VAL A 459 -41.11 -43.14 37.67
CA VAL A 459 -40.83 -43.30 39.12
C VAL A 459 -39.68 -42.34 39.53
N PRO A 460 -39.75 -41.64 40.68
CA PRO A 460 -38.60 -40.98 41.29
C PRO A 460 -38.11 -41.73 42.55
N GLY A 461 -36.80 -41.99 42.64
CA GLY A 461 -36.11 -42.48 43.84
C GLY A 461 -34.61 -42.58 43.51
N ALA A 462 -33.79 -41.66 44.00
CA ALA A 462 -33.07 -41.70 45.28
C ALA A 462 -31.77 -42.54 45.21
N ASP A 463 -30.73 -41.97 45.84
CA ASP A 463 -29.36 -42.46 46.08
C ASP A 463 -28.36 -42.31 44.92
N ALA A 464 -27.41 -41.37 44.96
CA ALA A 464 -26.23 -41.28 45.84
C ALA A 464 -25.24 -42.44 45.64
N GLN A 465 -24.15 -42.18 44.91
CA GLN A 465 -22.76 -42.33 45.37
C GLN A 465 -21.75 -42.30 44.21
N ASN A 466 -20.62 -41.65 44.51
CA ASN A 466 -19.27 -41.91 43.99
C ASN A 466 -19.02 -41.87 42.47
N HIS A 467 -18.20 -40.92 42.04
CA HIS A 467 -16.82 -41.17 41.58
C HIS A 467 -16.15 -39.84 41.17
N GLY A 468 -14.85 -39.71 41.48
CA GLY A 468 -13.95 -38.88 40.67
C GLY A 468 -13.31 -37.65 41.33
N ARG A 469 -12.44 -37.86 42.32
CA ARG A 469 -11.13 -37.14 42.38
C ARG A 469 -10.20 -37.80 41.34
N PRO A 470 -9.09 -37.20 40.84
CA PRO A 470 -8.19 -36.28 41.58
C PRO A 470 -7.46 -35.18 40.76
N LEU A 471 -6.56 -34.46 41.46
CA LEU A 471 -5.35 -33.72 41.00
C LEU A 471 -5.48 -32.25 40.57
N ASN A 472 -5.07 -31.30 41.43
CA ASN A 472 -3.80 -30.55 41.33
C ASN A 472 -3.74 -29.28 42.20
N GLY A 473 -2.53 -28.97 42.71
CA GLY A 473 -2.04 -27.67 43.23
C GLY A 473 -2.43 -27.39 44.70
N VAL A 474 -1.59 -27.54 45.74
CA VAL A 474 -0.20 -27.09 46.00
C VAL A 474 -0.09 -25.57 46.13
N ASP A 475 0.02 -25.15 47.39
CA ASP A 475 0.76 -24.01 47.97
C ASP A 475 0.49 -22.57 47.48
N ARG A 476 -0.16 -21.77 48.36
CA ARG A 476 0.37 -20.48 48.84
C ARG A 476 -0.46 -19.92 50.00
N GLU A 477 0.01 -20.15 51.23
CA GLU A 477 -0.28 -19.26 52.35
C GLU A 477 0.84 -18.23 52.42
N ASP A 478 0.46 -16.95 52.44
CA ASP A 478 1.38 -15.81 52.51
C ASP A 478 0.86 -14.88 53.63
N PRO A 479 1.47 -14.86 54.83
CA PRO A 479 1.17 -13.86 55.85
C PRO A 479 2.42 -13.01 56.10
N LEU A 480 2.61 -11.96 55.30
CA LEU A 480 3.61 -10.93 55.58
C LEU A 480 3.09 -9.56 55.17
N PHE A 481 2.42 -8.85 56.08
CA PHE A 481 2.52 -7.39 56.13
C PHE A 481 2.35 -6.92 57.57
N ALA A 482 3.49 -6.72 58.22
CA ALA A 482 3.66 -5.90 59.41
C ALA A 482 4.55 -4.70 59.04
N GLY A 483 4.06 -3.51 59.36
CA GLY A 483 4.84 -2.29 59.61
C GLY A 483 5.05 -1.35 58.42
N PRO A 484 5.43 -0.08 58.70
CA PRO A 484 5.74 0.51 60.01
C PRO A 484 4.56 1.18 60.72
#